data_AF-A0A845ULL3-F1
#
_entry.id   AF-A0A845ULL3-F1
#
_cell.length_a   1.000
_cell.length_b   1.000
_cell.length_c   1.000
_cell.angle_alpha   90.00
_cell.angle_beta   90.00
_cell.angle_gamma   90.00
#
_symmetry.space_group_name_H-M   'P 1'
#
loop_
_entity.id
_entity.type
_entity.pdbx_description
1 polymer ?
#
loop_
_entity_poly.entity_id
_entity_poly.type
_entity_poly.pdbx_seq_one_letter_code
_entity_poly.pdbx_strand_id
1 'polypeptide(L)'
;MRPSFQHLRALAPSAGNNYAIDWSGIEAILTDEFAAMRSTEQSPLHHAEGDVLTHTKMVVESLVADDAWRGLPENRREMLFWTAVLHDVGKPATTVFDEYGRISSRGHSRAGVYFARRFLMEVGAPFRWREEVCGLMEHHQAPFWLLERDDPEKKAIEISLTCNTADLCLHARHDIHGRICQDAQRVLENIDLAEMLFSESECLGVPRDFPNDTTRIEYLEKHDRYLGFEAHETFRSFVILMCGLPGAGKDTWISQHCENWDKVSLDDLRAEMGISPEANQGVVLQAAKERAREHLRAGEDFVWNATNLTRQKRAELLSLFRDYGAHTCIVYIEPELDTIYAQNRGREAQVPPKAFGRMLSKLEPPRIDEAHSVMWDVKSGPFFRGTHFIMCETAGYPHVLGWVGPGSENIPHL
;
A
#
# COMPACT_ATOMS: atom_id res chain seq x y z
N MET A 1 27.00 -5.74 5.55
CA MET A 1 26.33 -4.61 6.25
C MET A 1 24.92 -4.55 5.69
N ARG A 2 23.87 -4.26 6.49
CA ARG A 2 22.54 -4.04 5.89
C ARG A 2 22.60 -2.81 4.98
N PRO A 3 22.05 -2.85 3.76
CA PRO A 3 22.02 -1.68 2.90
C PRO A 3 21.12 -0.60 3.51
N SER A 4 21.48 0.67 3.30
CA SER A 4 20.63 1.81 3.62
C SER A 4 19.85 2.26 2.39
N PHE A 5 18.79 3.02 2.57
CA PHE A 5 18.07 3.64 1.46
C PHE A 5 18.98 4.46 0.56
N GLN A 6 19.96 5.20 1.11
CA GLN A 6 20.94 5.95 0.32
C GLN A 6 21.86 5.03 -0.52
N HIS A 7 22.14 3.81 -0.06
CA HIS A 7 22.85 2.81 -0.87
C HIS A 7 21.98 2.32 -2.04
N LEU A 8 20.68 2.11 -1.83
CA LEU A 8 19.75 1.76 -2.92
C LEU A 8 19.67 2.89 -3.97
N ARG A 9 19.55 4.15 -3.54
CA ARG A 9 19.56 5.31 -4.45
C ARG A 9 20.85 5.38 -5.27
N ALA A 10 22.01 5.15 -4.65
CA ALA A 10 23.31 5.19 -5.32
C ALA A 10 23.53 4.08 -6.37
N LEU A 11 22.74 3.00 -6.35
CA LEU A 11 22.76 1.93 -7.36
C LEU A 11 21.87 2.21 -8.57
N ALA A 12 20.96 3.18 -8.49
CA ALA A 12 20.16 3.60 -9.63
C ALA A 12 21.02 4.43 -10.60
N PRO A 13 21.05 4.12 -11.90
CA PRO A 13 21.88 4.85 -12.86
C PRO A 13 21.47 6.33 -13.00
N SER A 14 22.46 7.18 -13.28
CA SER A 14 22.23 8.60 -13.58
C SER A 14 21.57 8.80 -14.96
N ALA A 15 21.02 9.99 -15.21
CA ALA A 15 20.44 10.36 -16.51
C ALA A 15 21.43 10.39 -17.70
N GLY A 16 22.74 10.33 -17.43
CA GLY A 16 23.76 10.55 -18.45
C GLY A 16 23.87 9.39 -19.45
N ASN A 17 24.18 9.73 -20.70
CA ASN A 17 24.29 8.76 -21.81
C ASN A 17 25.38 7.69 -21.62
N ASN A 18 26.34 7.91 -20.70
CA ASN A 18 27.36 6.93 -20.31
C ASN A 18 26.99 6.27 -18.98
N TYR A 19 25.80 5.66 -18.91
CA TYR A 19 25.35 4.92 -17.74
C TYR A 19 25.94 3.50 -17.72
N ALA A 20 26.01 2.92 -16.51
CA ALA A 20 26.28 1.50 -16.29
C ALA A 20 25.41 1.02 -15.13
N ILE A 21 24.91 -0.21 -15.20
CA ILE A 21 24.11 -0.83 -14.13
C ILE A 21 25.06 -1.65 -13.26
N ASP A 22 25.17 -1.34 -11.97
CA ASP A 22 25.98 -2.12 -11.02
C ASP A 22 25.25 -3.40 -10.61
N TRP A 23 25.21 -4.37 -11.54
CA TRP A 23 24.63 -5.69 -11.30
C TRP A 23 25.27 -6.40 -10.09
N SER A 24 26.56 -6.17 -9.83
CA SER A 24 27.28 -6.71 -8.67
C SER A 24 26.78 -6.13 -7.34
N GLY A 25 26.58 -4.81 -7.25
CA GLY A 25 26.06 -4.14 -6.08
C GLY A 25 24.62 -4.52 -5.76
N ILE A 26 23.78 -4.68 -6.80
CA ILE A 26 22.38 -5.14 -6.65
C ILE A 26 22.34 -6.62 -6.21
N GLU A 27 23.11 -7.50 -6.85
CA GLU A 27 23.16 -8.92 -6.49
C GLU A 27 23.79 -9.16 -5.11
N ALA A 28 24.66 -8.27 -4.61
CA ALA A 28 25.17 -8.31 -3.25
C ALA A 28 24.16 -7.85 -2.17
N ILE A 29 23.04 -7.23 -2.58
CA ILE A 29 21.94 -6.83 -1.70
C ILE A 29 20.80 -7.85 -1.72
N LEU A 30 20.47 -8.36 -2.91
CA LEU A 30 19.39 -9.31 -3.18
C LEU A 30 19.93 -10.72 -3.43
N THR A 31 20.96 -11.15 -2.70
CA THR A 31 21.72 -12.39 -3.00
C THR A 31 20.84 -13.63 -3.05
N ASP A 32 19.99 -13.82 -2.05
CA ASP A 32 19.12 -15.01 -1.94
C ASP A 32 17.97 -14.92 -2.96
N GLU A 33 17.43 -13.71 -3.17
CA GLU A 33 16.35 -13.46 -4.12
C GLU A 33 16.80 -13.63 -5.58
N PHE A 34 17.96 -13.10 -5.95
CA PHE A 34 18.54 -13.25 -7.29
C PHE A 34 18.93 -14.71 -7.55
N ALA A 35 19.44 -15.44 -6.55
CA ALA A 35 19.66 -16.87 -6.67
C ALA A 35 18.35 -17.63 -6.93
N ALA A 36 17.27 -17.31 -6.20
CA ALA A 36 15.95 -17.90 -6.39
C ALA A 36 15.34 -17.57 -7.77
N MET A 37 15.39 -16.31 -8.19
CA MET A 37 14.91 -15.85 -9.50
C MET A 37 15.67 -16.52 -10.66
N ARG A 38 17.00 -16.65 -10.54
CA ARG A 38 17.86 -17.36 -11.51
C ARG A 38 17.52 -18.85 -11.63
N SER A 39 17.05 -19.47 -10.54
CA SER A 39 16.59 -20.87 -10.53
C SER A 39 15.12 -21.07 -10.92
N THR A 40 14.37 -19.98 -11.16
CA THR A 40 12.94 -20.04 -11.48
C THR A 40 12.76 -19.96 -13.00
N GLU A 41 12.46 -21.11 -13.61
CA GLU A 41 12.09 -21.21 -15.02
C GLU A 41 10.79 -20.43 -15.31
N GLN A 42 10.69 -19.87 -16.51
CA GLN A 42 9.49 -19.20 -17.01
C GLN A 42 8.94 -19.92 -18.26
N SER A 43 7.68 -19.62 -18.62
CA SER A 43 7.02 -20.22 -19.79
C SER A 43 7.74 -19.86 -21.10
N PRO A 44 8.28 -20.83 -21.86
CA PRO A 44 9.01 -20.54 -23.11
C PRO A 44 8.16 -19.88 -24.22
N LEU A 45 6.83 -19.83 -24.05
CA LEU A 45 5.91 -19.13 -24.95
C LEU A 45 5.87 -17.61 -24.70
N HIS A 46 5.97 -17.21 -23.43
CA HIS A 46 5.84 -15.81 -22.99
C HIS A 46 7.18 -15.21 -22.53
N HIS A 47 8.17 -16.05 -22.24
CA HIS A 47 9.47 -15.70 -21.67
C HIS A 47 10.54 -16.63 -22.26
N ALA A 48 10.79 -16.53 -23.57
CA ALA A 48 11.78 -17.38 -24.23
C ALA A 48 13.24 -17.06 -23.82
N GLU A 49 13.45 -15.97 -23.06
CA GLU A 49 14.70 -15.65 -22.37
C GLU A 49 15.06 -16.61 -21.23
N GLY A 50 14.12 -17.44 -20.75
CA GLY A 50 14.39 -18.55 -19.83
C GLY A 50 13.96 -18.30 -18.39
N ASP A 51 14.80 -17.66 -17.58
CA ASP A 51 14.58 -17.51 -16.13
C ASP A 51 14.12 -16.10 -15.70
N VAL A 52 13.62 -15.99 -14.47
CA VAL A 52 13.07 -14.73 -13.92
C VAL A 52 14.14 -13.65 -13.75
N LEU A 53 15.38 -14.01 -13.40
CA LEU A 53 16.45 -13.02 -13.23
C LEU A 53 16.90 -12.49 -14.60
N THR A 54 17.07 -13.35 -15.59
CA THR A 54 17.44 -12.94 -16.97
C THR A 54 16.41 -11.96 -17.54
N HIS A 55 15.12 -12.26 -17.40
CA HIS A 55 14.04 -11.32 -17.75
C HIS A 55 14.14 -10.00 -16.98
N THR A 56 14.27 -10.05 -15.65
CA THR A 56 14.40 -8.84 -14.81
C THR A 56 15.56 -7.94 -15.26
N LYS A 57 16.70 -8.54 -15.64
CA LYS A 57 17.85 -7.76 -16.17
C LYS A 57 17.52 -7.09 -17.49
N MET A 58 16.88 -7.79 -18.43
CA MET A 58 16.44 -7.23 -19.71
C MET A 58 15.44 -6.08 -19.54
N VAL A 59 14.50 -6.18 -18.59
CA VAL A 59 13.54 -5.11 -18.26
C VAL A 59 14.24 -3.85 -17.74
N VAL A 60 15.19 -4.01 -16.81
CA VAL A 60 15.99 -2.89 -16.27
C VAL A 60 16.90 -2.27 -17.34
N GLU A 61 17.54 -3.10 -18.18
CA GLU A 61 18.39 -2.63 -19.28
C GLU A 61 17.58 -1.86 -20.34
N SER A 62 16.36 -2.31 -20.64
CA SER A 62 15.42 -1.59 -21.51
C SER A 62 14.98 -0.25 -20.90
N LEU A 63 14.61 -0.23 -19.62
CA LEU A 63 14.17 0.97 -18.91
C LEU A 63 15.26 2.04 -18.81
N VAL A 64 16.49 1.67 -18.46
CA VAL A 64 17.59 2.63 -18.29
C VAL A 64 18.07 3.20 -19.63
N ALA A 65 17.90 2.44 -20.72
CA ALA A 65 18.19 2.92 -22.07
C ALA A 65 17.20 3.99 -22.57
N ASP A 66 16.01 4.08 -22.00
CA ASP A 66 14.95 4.96 -22.49
C ASP A 66 15.19 6.45 -22.18
N ASP A 67 14.87 7.32 -23.14
CA ASP A 67 15.00 8.78 -22.99
C ASP A 67 13.89 9.37 -22.09
N ALA A 68 12.68 8.79 -22.07
CA ALA A 68 11.61 9.27 -21.20
C ALA A 68 11.93 8.94 -19.73
N TRP A 69 12.39 7.72 -19.42
CA TRP A 69 12.91 7.39 -18.08
C TRP A 69 14.08 8.30 -17.72
N ARG A 70 15.09 8.48 -18.58
CA ARG A 70 16.23 9.39 -18.28
C ARG A 70 15.78 10.84 -18.05
N GLY A 71 14.71 11.28 -18.72
CA GLY A 71 14.08 12.59 -18.55
C GLY A 71 13.30 12.80 -17.24
N LEU A 72 12.93 11.74 -16.52
CA LEU A 72 12.20 11.86 -15.25
C LEU A 72 13.05 12.53 -14.14
N PRO A 73 12.41 13.13 -13.11
CA PRO A 73 13.09 13.56 -11.90
C PRO A 73 13.85 12.41 -11.22
N GLU A 74 14.98 12.70 -10.59
CA GLU A 74 15.89 11.71 -9.94
C GLU A 74 15.14 10.70 -9.06
N ASN A 75 14.29 11.18 -8.15
CA ASN A 75 13.49 10.34 -7.26
C ASN A 75 12.51 9.41 -7.99
N ARG A 76 11.95 9.83 -9.14
CA ARG A 76 11.06 9.01 -9.99
C ARG A 76 11.86 7.96 -10.77
N ARG A 77 13.05 8.32 -11.27
CA ARG A 77 13.97 7.37 -11.92
C ARG A 77 14.38 6.23 -10.98
N GLU A 78 14.83 6.56 -9.78
CA GLU A 78 15.25 5.60 -8.75
C GLU A 78 14.10 4.65 -8.37
N MET A 79 12.90 5.20 -8.23
CA MET A 79 11.68 4.47 -7.91
C MET A 79 11.30 3.47 -9.00
N LEU A 80 11.27 3.90 -10.27
CA LEU A 80 10.99 3.02 -11.41
C LEU A 80 12.09 1.97 -11.61
N PHE A 81 13.35 2.33 -11.39
CA PHE A 81 14.47 1.40 -11.42
C PHE A 81 14.31 0.28 -10.38
N TRP A 82 14.03 0.63 -9.13
CA TRP A 82 13.79 -0.37 -8.07
C TRP A 82 12.48 -1.13 -8.23
N THR A 83 11.45 -0.53 -8.84
CA THR A 83 10.25 -1.25 -9.30
C THR A 83 10.64 -2.32 -10.30
N ALA A 84 11.39 -1.98 -11.36
CA ALA A 84 11.83 -2.93 -12.37
C ALA A 84 12.72 -4.05 -11.79
N VAL A 85 13.64 -3.74 -10.87
CA VAL A 85 14.47 -4.75 -10.18
C VAL A 85 13.63 -5.72 -9.32
N LEU A 86 12.48 -5.27 -8.78
CA LEU A 86 11.70 -6.04 -7.80
C LEU A 86 10.38 -6.61 -8.32
N HIS A 87 9.84 -6.16 -9.46
CA HIS A 87 8.46 -6.47 -9.91
C HIS A 87 8.11 -7.96 -9.85
N ASP A 88 9.07 -8.81 -10.23
CA ASP A 88 8.94 -10.25 -10.36
C ASP A 88 9.56 -11.07 -9.21
N VAL A 89 10.08 -10.42 -8.15
CA VAL A 89 10.73 -11.08 -7.01
C VAL A 89 9.82 -12.08 -6.27
N GLY A 90 8.50 -11.99 -6.49
CA GLY A 90 7.51 -12.95 -5.96
C GLY A 90 7.31 -14.22 -6.81
N LYS A 91 7.84 -14.31 -8.04
CA LYS A 91 7.68 -15.50 -8.90
C LYS A 91 8.24 -16.77 -8.26
N PRO A 92 9.47 -16.81 -7.69
CA PRO A 92 10.02 -18.02 -7.06
C PRO A 92 9.12 -18.64 -5.96
N ALA A 93 8.34 -17.82 -5.25
CA ALA A 93 7.45 -18.27 -4.18
C ALA A 93 6.05 -18.70 -4.67
N THR A 94 5.74 -18.54 -5.97
CA THR A 94 4.40 -18.73 -6.54
C THR A 94 4.37 -19.51 -7.86
N THR A 95 5.53 -19.73 -8.49
CA THR A 95 5.65 -20.56 -9.69
C THR A 95 5.27 -22.01 -9.40
N VAL A 96 4.32 -22.54 -10.18
CA VAL A 96 3.91 -23.95 -10.19
C VAL A 96 3.91 -24.49 -11.61
N PHE A 97 4.11 -25.80 -11.72
CA PHE A 97 4.00 -26.57 -12.96
C PHE A 97 2.67 -27.34 -12.92
N ASP A 98 1.88 -27.28 -14.01
CA ASP A 98 0.69 -28.12 -14.16
C ASP A 98 1.03 -29.54 -14.64
N GLU A 99 0.02 -30.41 -14.73
CA GLU A 99 0.18 -31.81 -15.17
C GLU A 99 0.66 -31.97 -16.62
N TYR A 100 0.65 -30.90 -17.41
CA TYR A 100 1.17 -30.84 -18.79
C TYR A 100 2.51 -30.09 -18.88
N GLY A 101 3.13 -29.74 -17.75
CA GLY A 101 4.39 -29.01 -17.67
C GLY A 101 4.27 -27.51 -17.96
N ARG A 102 3.07 -26.93 -17.97
CA ARG A 102 2.91 -25.47 -18.15
C ARG A 102 3.27 -24.74 -16.87
N ILE A 103 4.03 -23.66 -17.02
CA ILE A 103 4.53 -22.83 -15.93
C ILE A 103 3.55 -21.68 -15.67
N SER A 104 3.20 -21.45 -14.40
CA SER A 104 2.31 -20.36 -13.97
C SER A 104 2.74 -19.80 -12.61
N SER A 105 2.94 -18.48 -12.51
CA SER A 105 3.30 -17.77 -11.27
C SER A 105 2.14 -16.89 -10.76
N ARG A 106 0.93 -17.44 -10.71
CA ARG A 106 -0.27 -16.69 -10.29
C ARG A 106 -0.12 -16.17 -8.85
N GLY A 107 -0.28 -14.86 -8.67
CA GLY A 107 -0.15 -14.20 -7.37
C GLY A 107 1.26 -13.69 -7.04
N HIS A 108 2.25 -13.85 -7.93
CA HIS A 108 3.62 -13.34 -7.73
C HIS A 108 3.65 -11.85 -7.35
N SER A 109 2.83 -11.01 -7.97
CA SER A 109 2.84 -9.55 -7.75
C SER A 109 2.52 -9.23 -6.27
N ARG A 110 1.49 -9.86 -5.70
CA ARG A 110 1.15 -9.73 -4.27
C ARG A 110 2.23 -10.32 -3.35
N ALA A 111 2.80 -11.46 -3.72
CA ALA A 111 3.88 -12.09 -2.94
C ALA A 111 5.15 -11.21 -2.91
N GLY A 112 5.54 -10.67 -4.06
CA GLY A 112 6.66 -9.74 -4.23
C GLY A 112 6.45 -8.43 -3.48
N VAL A 113 5.23 -7.90 -3.44
CA VAL A 113 4.89 -6.70 -2.66
C VAL A 113 5.11 -6.89 -1.15
N TYR A 114 4.78 -8.06 -0.57
CA TYR A 114 5.11 -8.30 0.85
C TYR A 114 6.61 -8.37 1.10
N PHE A 115 7.37 -8.98 0.19
CA PHE A 115 8.83 -8.98 0.26
C PHE A 115 9.40 -7.56 0.17
N ALA A 116 9.03 -6.83 -0.90
CA ALA A 116 9.53 -5.50 -1.20
C ALA A 116 9.20 -4.51 -0.08
N ARG A 117 7.97 -4.53 0.45
CA ARG A 117 7.61 -3.67 1.60
C ARG A 117 8.51 -3.94 2.81
N ARG A 118 8.71 -5.20 3.19
CA ARG A 118 9.60 -5.55 4.32
C ARG A 118 11.04 -5.11 4.04
N PHE A 119 11.59 -5.46 2.89
CA PHE A 119 12.95 -5.10 2.48
C PHE A 119 13.16 -3.58 2.51
N LEU A 120 12.25 -2.82 1.90
CA LEU A 120 12.31 -1.36 1.84
C LEU A 120 12.09 -0.69 3.21
N MET A 121 11.32 -1.30 4.13
CA MET A 121 11.29 -0.89 5.54
C MET A 121 12.63 -1.15 6.24
N GLU A 122 13.25 -2.31 6.03
CA GLU A 122 14.50 -2.71 6.70
C GLU A 122 15.73 -1.90 6.27
N VAL A 123 15.72 -1.30 5.08
CA VAL A 123 16.75 -0.34 4.61
C VAL A 123 16.44 1.12 5.00
N GLY A 124 15.28 1.40 5.59
CA GLY A 124 14.84 2.76 5.96
C GLY A 124 14.35 3.62 4.79
N ALA A 125 13.69 3.03 3.79
CA ALA A 125 13.09 3.80 2.69
C ALA A 125 11.87 4.62 3.19
N PRO A 126 11.71 5.89 2.78
CA PRO A 126 10.57 6.71 3.17
C PRO A 126 9.23 6.07 2.81
N PHE A 127 8.24 6.17 3.71
CA PHE A 127 6.92 5.56 3.58
C PHE A 127 6.30 5.75 2.18
N ARG A 128 6.20 6.99 1.71
CA ARG A 128 5.62 7.32 0.38
C ARG A 128 6.39 6.69 -0.77
N TRP A 129 7.73 6.72 -0.71
CA TRP A 129 8.58 6.14 -1.76
C TRP A 129 8.37 4.62 -1.83
N ARG A 130 8.35 3.97 -0.66
CA ARG A 130 8.15 2.53 -0.53
C ARG A 130 6.78 2.08 -1.03
N GLU A 131 5.71 2.72 -0.57
CA GLU A 131 4.35 2.29 -0.94
C GLU A 131 4.03 2.56 -2.40
N GLU A 132 4.62 3.61 -3.02
CA GLU A 132 4.53 3.86 -4.47
C GLU A 132 5.22 2.74 -5.28
N VAL A 133 6.44 2.31 -4.90
CA VAL A 133 7.09 1.11 -5.49
C VAL A 133 6.20 -0.12 -5.31
N CYS A 134 5.65 -0.33 -4.12
CA CYS A 134 4.75 -1.46 -3.87
C CYS A 134 3.47 -1.40 -4.71
N GLY A 135 2.91 -0.21 -4.95
CA GLY A 135 1.73 -0.01 -5.79
C GLY A 135 2.00 -0.28 -7.27
N LEU A 136 3.13 0.20 -7.78
CA LEU A 136 3.60 -0.13 -9.13
C LEU A 136 3.81 -1.64 -9.29
N MET A 137 4.49 -2.29 -8.34
CA MET A 137 4.68 -3.75 -8.35
C MET A 137 3.36 -4.54 -8.26
N GLU A 138 2.39 -4.09 -7.47
CA GLU A 138 1.08 -4.75 -7.34
C GLU A 138 0.30 -4.75 -8.66
N HIS A 139 0.48 -3.71 -9.47
CA HIS A 139 -0.32 -3.45 -10.67
C HIS A 139 0.47 -3.55 -11.98
N HIS A 140 1.74 -3.95 -11.99
CA HIS A 140 2.60 -3.91 -13.19
C HIS A 140 2.01 -4.64 -14.41
N GLN A 141 1.25 -5.72 -14.21
CA GLN A 141 0.57 -6.46 -15.29
C GLN A 141 -0.82 -5.92 -15.64
N ALA A 142 -1.35 -4.94 -14.92
CA ALA A 142 -2.69 -4.43 -15.15
C ALA A 142 -2.86 -3.77 -16.53
N PRO A 143 -1.92 -2.94 -17.04
CA PRO A 143 -2.02 -2.37 -18.38
C PRO A 143 -2.14 -3.41 -19.51
N PHE A 144 -1.60 -4.61 -19.34
CA PHE A 144 -1.68 -5.68 -20.35
C PHE A 144 -3.10 -6.20 -20.58
N TRP A 145 -4.00 -6.07 -19.59
CA TRP A 145 -5.32 -6.70 -19.57
C TRP A 145 -6.42 -5.77 -19.01
N LEU A 146 -6.19 -4.45 -18.97
CA LEU A 146 -7.09 -3.51 -18.28
C LEU A 146 -8.46 -3.45 -18.96
N LEU A 147 -8.50 -3.38 -20.30
CA LEU A 147 -9.73 -3.39 -21.09
C LEU A 147 -10.46 -4.75 -21.11
N GLU A 148 -9.83 -5.83 -20.66
CA GLU A 148 -10.45 -7.16 -20.57
C GLU A 148 -11.24 -7.35 -19.25
N ARG A 149 -11.38 -6.29 -18.44
CA ARG A 149 -12.14 -6.27 -17.19
C ARG A 149 -13.61 -5.91 -17.43
N ASP A 150 -14.49 -6.43 -16.58
CA ASP A 150 -15.93 -6.13 -16.60
C ASP A 150 -16.21 -4.62 -16.41
N ASP A 151 -15.40 -3.96 -15.59
CA ASP A 151 -15.42 -2.51 -15.33
C ASP A 151 -13.99 -1.95 -15.39
N PRO A 152 -13.51 -1.55 -16.58
CA PRO A 152 -12.13 -1.14 -16.78
C PRO A 152 -11.88 0.28 -16.24
N GLU A 153 -12.86 1.19 -16.31
CA GLU A 153 -12.78 2.56 -15.77
C GLU A 153 -12.61 2.53 -14.25
N LYS A 154 -13.49 1.81 -13.54
CA LYS A 154 -13.35 1.68 -12.09
C LYS A 154 -12.02 1.05 -11.72
N LYS A 155 -11.54 0.08 -12.51
CA LYS A 155 -10.24 -0.52 -12.25
C LYS A 155 -9.07 0.44 -12.51
N ALA A 156 -9.14 1.28 -13.54
CA ALA A 156 -8.17 2.35 -13.78
C ALA A 156 -8.10 3.31 -12.58
N ILE A 157 -9.26 3.71 -12.07
CA ILE A 157 -9.41 4.59 -10.91
C ILE A 157 -8.85 3.95 -9.64
N GLU A 158 -9.18 2.69 -9.32
CA GLU A 158 -8.60 1.95 -8.18
C GLU A 158 -7.06 1.93 -8.22
N ILE A 159 -6.47 1.73 -9.39
CA ILE A 159 -5.01 1.69 -9.59
C ILE A 159 -4.42 3.08 -9.34
N SER A 160 -5.06 4.15 -9.83
CA SER A 160 -4.58 5.54 -9.64
C SER A 160 -4.50 5.97 -8.16
N LEU A 161 -5.34 5.39 -7.29
CA LEU A 161 -5.30 5.62 -5.84
C LEU A 161 -4.17 4.85 -5.13
N THR A 162 -3.48 3.97 -5.85
CA THR A 162 -2.41 3.10 -5.35
C THR A 162 -1.03 3.47 -5.89
N CYS A 163 -0.92 3.95 -7.14
CA CYS A 163 0.35 4.39 -7.75
C CYS A 163 0.15 5.37 -8.90
N ASN A 164 1.22 6.07 -9.29
CA ASN A 164 1.28 6.83 -10.53
C ASN A 164 1.11 5.91 -11.76
N THR A 165 0.05 6.13 -12.51
CA THR A 165 -0.35 5.32 -13.68
C THR A 165 0.48 5.59 -14.94
N ALA A 166 1.11 6.75 -15.06
CA ALA A 166 2.03 7.03 -16.17
C ALA A 166 3.36 6.29 -15.98
N ASP A 167 3.90 6.31 -14.75
CA ASP A 167 5.02 5.46 -14.33
C ASP A 167 4.67 3.97 -14.51
N LEU A 168 3.43 3.57 -14.22
CA LEU A 168 2.95 2.20 -14.44
C LEU A 168 2.95 1.80 -15.91
N CYS A 169 2.43 2.64 -16.81
CA CYS A 169 2.46 2.38 -18.25
C CYS A 169 3.89 2.34 -18.80
N LEU A 170 4.78 3.25 -18.34
CA LEU A 170 6.20 3.23 -18.72
C LEU A 170 6.87 1.93 -18.26
N HIS A 171 6.68 1.51 -17.01
CA HIS A 171 7.21 0.23 -16.52
C HIS A 171 6.66 -0.97 -17.31
N ALA A 172 5.35 -0.99 -17.58
CA ALA A 172 4.70 -2.05 -18.35
C ALA A 172 5.24 -2.17 -19.78
N ARG A 173 5.54 -1.06 -20.46
CA ARG A 173 6.22 -1.08 -21.78
C ARG A 173 7.59 -1.74 -21.69
N HIS A 174 8.39 -1.39 -20.67
CA HIS A 174 9.71 -2.00 -20.48
C HIS A 174 9.68 -3.44 -20.00
N ASP A 175 8.64 -3.89 -19.31
CA ASP A 175 8.40 -5.31 -19.03
C ASP A 175 8.25 -6.10 -20.35
N ILE A 176 7.50 -5.57 -21.33
CA ILE A 176 7.34 -6.20 -22.66
C ILE A 176 8.57 -6.04 -23.55
N HIS A 177 9.26 -4.90 -23.53
CA HIS A 177 10.50 -4.72 -24.29
C HIS A 177 11.67 -5.55 -23.72
N GLY A 178 11.66 -5.85 -22.42
CA GLY A 178 12.62 -6.72 -21.73
C GLY A 178 12.28 -8.22 -21.78
N ARG A 179 11.51 -8.67 -22.77
CA ARG A 179 10.93 -10.02 -22.85
C ARG A 179 10.99 -10.56 -24.28
N ILE A 180 11.18 -11.87 -24.43
CA ILE A 180 11.13 -12.55 -25.73
C ILE A 180 9.83 -13.34 -25.83
N CYS A 181 8.79 -12.73 -26.41
CA CYS A 181 7.50 -13.37 -26.66
C CYS A 181 6.95 -13.09 -28.08
N GLN A 182 6.01 -13.93 -28.53
CA GLN A 182 5.41 -13.81 -29.87
C GLN A 182 4.32 -12.73 -29.96
N ASP A 183 3.75 -12.32 -28.82
CA ASP A 183 2.59 -11.43 -28.74
C ASP A 183 2.92 -10.02 -28.25
N ALA A 184 4.21 -9.64 -28.19
CA ALA A 184 4.69 -8.35 -27.69
C ALA A 184 3.93 -7.15 -28.26
N GLN A 185 3.72 -7.11 -29.59
CA GLN A 185 3.00 -6.03 -30.28
C GLN A 185 1.56 -5.87 -29.76
N ARG A 186 0.83 -6.97 -29.57
CA ARG A 186 -0.54 -6.98 -29.04
C ARG A 186 -0.58 -6.46 -27.61
N VAL A 187 0.42 -6.81 -26.79
CA VAL A 187 0.47 -6.33 -25.41
C VAL A 187 0.86 -4.85 -25.33
N LEU A 188 1.73 -4.36 -26.23
CA LEU A 188 2.03 -2.93 -26.36
C LEU A 188 0.77 -2.13 -26.76
N GLU A 189 -0.01 -2.62 -27.73
CA GLU A 189 -1.31 -2.04 -28.10
C GLU A 189 -2.29 -2.01 -26.92
N ASN A 190 -2.34 -3.07 -26.10
CA ASN A 190 -3.14 -3.07 -24.87
C ASN A 190 -2.66 -2.03 -23.84
N ILE A 191 -1.35 -1.78 -23.72
CA ILE A 191 -0.79 -0.76 -22.81
C ILE A 191 -1.13 0.64 -23.29
N ASP A 192 -1.03 0.92 -24.59
CA ASP A 192 -1.41 2.22 -25.15
C ASP A 192 -2.91 2.50 -24.97
N LEU A 193 -3.76 1.47 -25.10
CA LEU A 193 -5.19 1.53 -24.79
C LEU A 193 -5.46 1.74 -23.29
N ALA A 194 -4.67 1.13 -22.40
CA ALA A 194 -4.76 1.36 -20.96
C ALA A 194 -4.34 2.80 -20.59
N GLU A 195 -3.31 3.35 -21.23
CA GLU A 195 -2.87 4.74 -21.04
C GLU A 195 -3.92 5.75 -21.53
N MET A 196 -4.56 5.48 -22.66
CA MET A 196 -5.72 6.26 -23.12
C MET A 196 -6.85 6.24 -22.09
N LEU A 197 -7.21 5.07 -21.55
CA LEU A 197 -8.24 4.96 -20.51
C LEU A 197 -7.85 5.71 -19.22
N PHE A 198 -6.61 5.61 -18.74
CA PHE A 198 -6.16 6.40 -17.59
C PHE A 198 -6.29 7.91 -17.85
N SER A 199 -6.06 8.36 -19.09
CA SER A 199 -6.23 9.77 -19.48
C SER A 199 -7.72 10.18 -19.51
N GLU A 200 -8.58 9.36 -20.11
CA GLU A 200 -10.04 9.59 -20.20
C GLU A 200 -10.71 9.58 -18.82
N SER A 201 -10.28 8.70 -17.92
CA SER A 201 -10.74 8.64 -16.51
C SER A 201 -10.10 9.70 -15.60
N GLU A 202 -9.41 10.71 -16.17
CA GLU A 202 -8.76 11.82 -15.46
C GLU A 202 -7.79 11.36 -14.36
N CYS A 203 -7.06 10.27 -14.61
CA CYS A 203 -6.20 9.61 -13.63
C CYS A 203 -4.87 9.09 -14.20
N LEU A 204 -4.38 9.69 -15.31
CA LEU A 204 -3.04 9.46 -15.86
C LEU A 204 -1.99 10.29 -15.12
N GLY A 205 -1.03 9.62 -14.48
CA GLY A 205 0.04 10.26 -13.72
C GLY A 205 -0.37 10.88 -12.37
N VAL A 206 -1.67 10.89 -12.06
CA VAL A 206 -2.27 11.47 -10.85
C VAL A 206 -3.36 10.54 -10.30
N PRO A 207 -3.61 10.51 -8.98
CA PRO A 207 -4.76 9.82 -8.43
C PRO A 207 -6.06 10.49 -8.90
N ARG A 208 -7.12 9.71 -9.11
CA ARG A 208 -8.45 10.25 -9.40
C ARG A 208 -8.97 11.06 -8.20
N ASP A 209 -9.26 12.32 -8.41
CA ASP A 209 -10.02 13.15 -7.47
C ASP A 209 -11.53 12.80 -7.49
N PHE A 210 -12.20 13.03 -6.35
CA PHE A 210 -13.62 12.78 -6.15
C PHE A 210 -14.28 14.02 -5.52
N PRO A 211 -15.60 14.26 -5.71
CA PRO A 211 -16.30 15.40 -5.10
C PRO A 211 -16.16 15.46 -3.58
N ASN A 212 -16.26 14.32 -2.90
CA ASN A 212 -16.06 14.18 -1.46
C ASN A 212 -15.66 12.73 -1.08
N ASP A 213 -15.40 12.51 0.22
CA ASP A 213 -14.89 11.23 0.73
C ASP A 213 -15.93 10.12 0.67
N THR A 214 -17.20 10.42 0.98
CA THR A 214 -18.29 9.44 0.84
C THR A 214 -18.48 9.03 -0.62
N THR A 215 -18.37 9.96 -1.57
CA THR A 215 -18.46 9.65 -3.02
C THR A 215 -17.36 8.68 -3.44
N ARG A 216 -16.12 8.90 -3.00
CA ARG A 216 -15.00 7.96 -3.24
C ARG A 216 -15.32 6.56 -2.73
N ILE A 217 -15.75 6.44 -1.47
CA ILE A 217 -16.02 5.13 -0.87
C ILE A 217 -17.24 4.45 -1.51
N GLU A 218 -18.33 5.18 -1.78
CA GLU A 218 -19.49 4.60 -2.45
C GLU A 218 -19.19 4.12 -3.87
N TYR A 219 -18.38 4.86 -4.63
CA TYR A 219 -17.97 4.47 -5.98
C TYR A 219 -17.12 3.20 -5.97
N LEU A 220 -16.16 3.12 -5.05
CA LEU A 220 -15.25 1.98 -4.97
C LEU A 220 -15.95 0.72 -4.42
N GLU A 221 -16.90 0.86 -3.49
CA GLU A 221 -17.60 -0.30 -2.89
C GLU A 221 -18.81 -0.80 -3.69
N LYS A 222 -19.51 0.06 -4.44
CA LYS A 222 -20.75 -0.30 -5.16
C LYS A 222 -20.48 -0.40 -6.67
N HIS A 223 -21.13 -1.34 -7.36
CA HIS A 223 -20.94 -1.53 -8.80
C HIS A 223 -21.72 -0.51 -9.67
N ASP A 224 -22.89 -0.06 -9.21
CA ASP A 224 -23.79 0.77 -10.03
C ASP A 224 -23.72 2.28 -9.68
N ARG A 225 -22.52 2.82 -9.37
CA ARG A 225 -22.35 4.22 -8.97
C ARG A 225 -21.62 5.05 -10.02
N TYR A 226 -22.21 6.19 -10.36
CA TYR A 226 -21.65 7.16 -11.30
C TYR A 226 -20.71 8.14 -10.60
N LEU A 227 -19.54 8.39 -11.18
CA LEU A 227 -18.50 9.27 -10.60
C LEU A 227 -18.97 10.70 -10.31
N GLY A 228 -19.84 11.24 -11.15
CA GLY A 228 -20.38 12.60 -10.99
C GLY A 228 -21.54 12.72 -9.99
N PHE A 229 -21.91 11.66 -9.27
CA PHE A 229 -22.91 11.75 -8.20
C PHE A 229 -22.23 12.14 -6.88
N GLU A 230 -22.39 13.40 -6.48
CA GLU A 230 -21.96 13.87 -5.17
C GLU A 230 -22.86 13.26 -4.07
N ALA A 231 -22.27 12.38 -3.26
CA ALA A 231 -22.97 11.77 -2.13
C ALA A 231 -23.17 12.78 -1.00
N HIS A 232 -24.36 12.77 -0.39
CA HIS A 232 -24.69 13.66 0.74
C HIS A 232 -24.03 13.16 2.03
N GLU A 233 -23.08 13.92 2.57
CA GLU A 233 -22.37 13.56 3.79
C GLU A 233 -23.21 13.89 5.04
N THR A 234 -23.64 12.87 5.77
CA THR A 234 -24.31 13.01 7.06
C THR A 234 -23.98 11.82 7.93
N PHE A 235 -23.15 12.05 8.93
CA PHE A 235 -22.63 11.00 9.80
C PHE A 235 -23.33 11.03 11.15
N ARG A 236 -23.62 9.83 11.69
CA ARG A 236 -24.23 9.65 13.01
C ARG A 236 -23.19 9.62 14.14
N SER A 237 -21.95 9.31 13.81
CA SER A 237 -20.77 9.39 14.68
C SER A 237 -19.48 9.31 13.85
N PHE A 238 -18.34 9.50 14.49
CA PHE A 238 -17.00 9.37 13.94
C PHE A 238 -16.27 8.20 14.61
N VAL A 239 -15.64 7.33 13.81
CA VAL A 239 -14.87 6.18 14.31
C VAL A 239 -13.44 6.24 13.83
N ILE A 240 -12.50 6.21 14.77
CA ILE A 240 -11.06 6.11 14.50
C ILE A 240 -10.65 4.65 14.61
N LEU A 241 -10.23 4.06 13.49
CA LEU A 241 -9.66 2.72 13.42
C LEU A 241 -8.13 2.79 13.48
N MET A 242 -7.56 2.42 14.62
CA MET A 242 -6.10 2.40 14.76
C MET A 242 -5.48 1.25 13.96
N CYS A 243 -4.35 1.49 13.30
CA CYS A 243 -3.59 0.52 12.54
C CYS A 243 -2.09 0.68 12.81
N GLY A 244 -1.37 -0.44 12.98
CA GLY A 244 0.07 -0.41 13.21
C GLY A 244 0.56 -1.56 14.07
N LEU A 245 1.86 -1.85 13.97
CA LEU A 245 2.49 -2.98 14.65
C LEU A 245 2.41 -2.87 16.20
N PRO A 246 2.58 -3.98 16.93
CA PRO A 246 2.81 -3.94 18.38
C PRO A 246 4.05 -3.11 18.68
N GLY A 247 3.95 -2.16 19.62
CA GLY A 247 5.05 -1.22 19.90
C GLY A 247 5.26 -0.14 18.84
N ALA A 248 4.23 0.20 18.04
CA ALA A 248 4.29 1.36 17.13
C ALA A 248 3.84 2.70 17.76
N GLY A 249 3.36 2.70 19.01
CA GLY A 249 2.91 3.92 19.71
C GLY A 249 1.40 4.22 19.68
N LYS A 250 0.55 3.28 19.21
CA LYS A 250 -0.93 3.46 19.15
C LYS A 250 -1.54 4.00 20.44
N ASP A 251 -1.26 3.37 21.59
CA ASP A 251 -1.86 3.77 22.87
C ASP A 251 -1.41 5.18 23.30
N THR A 252 -0.15 5.54 23.01
CA THR A 252 0.38 6.89 23.21
C THR A 252 -0.34 7.91 22.33
N TRP A 253 -0.53 7.60 21.05
CA TRP A 253 -1.26 8.48 20.13
C TRP A 253 -2.70 8.70 20.58
N ILE A 254 -3.42 7.64 20.99
CA ILE A 254 -4.78 7.76 21.54
C ILE A 254 -4.79 8.68 22.76
N SER A 255 -3.87 8.50 23.71
CA SER A 255 -3.80 9.33 24.92
C SER A 255 -3.51 10.81 24.65
N GLN A 256 -2.94 11.12 23.48
CA GLN A 256 -2.58 12.49 23.07
C GLN A 256 -3.66 13.18 22.22
N HIS A 257 -4.49 12.44 21.49
CA HIS A 257 -5.43 13.00 20.50
C HIS A 257 -6.91 12.68 20.79
N CYS A 258 -7.18 11.72 21.67
CA CYS A 258 -8.51 11.15 21.89
C CYS A 258 -8.86 11.02 23.38
N GLU A 259 -8.36 11.93 24.24
CA GLU A 259 -8.53 11.86 25.70
C GLU A 259 -10.00 11.74 26.16
N ASN A 260 -10.92 12.37 25.42
CA ASN A 260 -12.36 12.40 25.73
C ASN A 260 -13.19 11.35 24.96
N TRP A 261 -12.56 10.42 24.25
CA TRP A 261 -13.27 9.43 23.41
C TRP A 261 -13.24 8.04 24.05
N ASP A 262 -14.35 7.33 23.97
CA ASP A 262 -14.40 5.93 24.40
C ASP A 262 -13.50 5.04 23.52
N LYS A 263 -12.85 4.06 24.15
CA LYS A 263 -11.84 3.21 23.49
C LYS A 263 -12.27 1.74 23.53
N VAL A 264 -12.66 1.22 22.37
CA VAL A 264 -12.88 -0.23 22.15
C VAL A 264 -11.54 -0.89 21.86
N SER A 265 -10.86 -1.38 22.91
CA SER A 265 -9.55 -2.02 22.83
C SER A 265 -9.65 -3.54 22.96
N LEU A 266 -9.09 -4.26 21.97
CA LEU A 266 -9.01 -5.73 22.04
C LEU A 266 -8.00 -6.21 23.09
N ASP A 267 -6.99 -5.41 23.41
CA ASP A 267 -5.99 -5.73 24.44
C ASP A 267 -6.61 -5.62 25.84
N ASP A 268 -7.43 -4.59 26.08
CA ASP A 268 -8.14 -4.35 27.34
C ASP A 268 -9.22 -5.44 27.57
N LEU A 269 -10.04 -5.72 26.55
CA LEU A 269 -11.06 -6.77 26.61
C LEU A 269 -10.47 -8.18 26.85
N ARG A 270 -9.25 -8.47 26.39
CA ARG A 270 -8.57 -9.74 26.76
C ARG A 270 -8.25 -9.81 28.24
N ALA A 271 -7.78 -8.71 28.82
CA ALA A 271 -7.45 -8.63 30.23
C ALA A 271 -8.72 -8.75 31.09
N GLU A 272 -9.78 -8.01 30.75
CA GLU A 272 -11.09 -8.08 31.42
C GLU A 272 -11.68 -9.51 31.41
N MET A 273 -11.56 -10.21 30.29
CA MET A 273 -12.09 -11.58 30.13
C MET A 273 -11.15 -12.69 30.61
N GLY A 274 -9.92 -12.35 31.03
CA GLY A 274 -8.90 -13.34 31.42
C GLY A 274 -8.42 -14.26 30.29
N ILE A 275 -8.54 -13.83 29.03
CA ILE A 275 -8.23 -14.64 27.84
C ILE A 275 -6.80 -14.36 27.38
N SER A 276 -5.93 -15.38 27.36
CA SER A 276 -4.54 -15.19 26.91
C SER A 276 -4.45 -14.87 25.40
N PRO A 277 -3.39 -14.16 24.94
CA PRO A 277 -3.18 -13.85 23.53
C PRO A 277 -3.09 -15.08 22.59
N GLU A 278 -2.77 -16.25 23.14
CA GLU A 278 -2.64 -17.53 22.43
C GLU A 278 -3.96 -18.30 22.31
N ALA A 279 -4.98 -17.94 23.10
CA ALA A 279 -6.28 -18.60 23.11
C ALA A 279 -7.16 -18.22 21.90
N ASN A 280 -8.37 -18.79 21.80
CA ASN A 280 -9.30 -18.48 20.72
C ASN A 280 -9.80 -17.03 20.82
N GLN A 281 -9.31 -16.18 19.92
CA GLN A 281 -9.60 -14.75 19.87
C GLN A 281 -11.00 -14.38 19.37
N GLY A 282 -11.80 -15.36 18.90
CA GLY A 282 -13.13 -15.11 18.34
C GLY A 282 -14.10 -14.49 19.34
N VAL A 283 -14.06 -14.91 20.61
CA VAL A 283 -14.96 -14.38 21.66
C VAL A 283 -14.65 -12.91 21.97
N VAL A 284 -13.36 -12.56 22.09
CA VAL A 284 -12.88 -11.18 22.29
C VAL A 284 -13.31 -10.29 21.13
N LEU A 285 -13.16 -10.76 19.88
CA LEU A 285 -13.55 -9.99 18.70
C LEU A 285 -15.06 -9.75 18.65
N GLN A 286 -15.89 -10.72 19.07
CA GLN A 286 -17.35 -10.52 19.14
C GLN A 286 -17.73 -9.54 20.25
N ALA A 287 -17.10 -9.61 21.43
CA ALA A 287 -17.32 -8.66 22.51
C ALA A 287 -16.95 -7.22 22.07
N ALA A 288 -15.79 -7.05 21.41
CA ALA A 288 -15.36 -5.77 20.85
C ALA A 288 -16.36 -5.23 19.81
N LYS A 289 -16.85 -6.09 18.91
CA LYS A 289 -17.87 -5.70 17.92
C LYS A 289 -19.20 -5.31 18.54
N GLU A 290 -19.64 -5.97 19.62
CA GLU A 290 -20.90 -5.56 20.27
C GLU A 290 -20.74 -4.23 21.01
N ARG A 291 -19.63 -4.00 21.71
CA ARG A 291 -19.36 -2.69 22.33
C ARG A 291 -19.25 -1.56 21.31
N ALA A 292 -18.66 -1.82 20.13
CA ALA A 292 -18.72 -0.87 19.02
C ALA A 292 -20.16 -0.63 18.53
N ARG A 293 -21.02 -1.66 18.46
CA ARG A 293 -22.45 -1.48 18.12
C ARG A 293 -23.22 -0.68 19.16
N GLU A 294 -22.85 -0.72 20.44
CA GLU A 294 -23.47 0.11 21.48
C GLU A 294 -23.26 1.60 21.16
N HIS A 295 -22.01 2.04 20.97
CA HIS A 295 -21.68 3.41 20.56
C HIS A 295 -22.32 3.81 19.20
N LEU A 296 -22.27 2.93 18.19
CA LEU A 296 -22.87 3.18 16.86
C LEU A 296 -24.40 3.29 16.89
N ARG A 297 -25.08 2.58 17.80
CA ARG A 297 -26.53 2.73 18.02
C ARG A 297 -26.83 4.08 18.68
N ALA A 298 -26.05 4.45 19.69
CA ALA A 298 -26.17 5.72 20.40
C ALA A 298 -25.84 6.95 19.52
N GLY A 299 -24.96 6.81 18.53
CA GLY A 299 -24.40 7.94 17.78
C GLY A 299 -23.22 8.58 18.50
N GLU A 300 -22.44 7.76 19.21
CA GLU A 300 -21.27 8.19 19.97
C GLU A 300 -19.98 7.95 19.17
N ASP A 301 -19.04 8.88 19.33
CA ASP A 301 -17.70 8.82 18.74
C ASP A 301 -16.79 7.91 19.56
N PHE A 302 -16.01 7.05 18.91
CA PHE A 302 -15.12 6.11 19.61
C PHE A 302 -13.88 5.71 18.80
N VAL A 303 -12.87 5.21 19.51
CA VAL A 303 -11.63 4.66 18.95
C VAL A 303 -11.65 3.14 19.00
N TRP A 304 -11.49 2.47 17.86
CA TRP A 304 -11.20 1.04 17.79
C TRP A 304 -9.69 0.81 17.83
N ASN A 305 -9.17 0.29 18.95
CA ASN A 305 -7.75 0.03 19.13
C ASN A 305 -7.42 -1.46 18.96
N ALA A 306 -6.73 -1.78 17.86
CA ALA A 306 -6.10 -3.06 17.59
C ALA A 306 -4.94 -2.87 16.60
N THR A 307 -4.26 -3.95 16.20
CA THR A 307 -3.15 -3.85 15.22
C THR A 307 -3.62 -3.66 13.78
N ASN A 308 -4.77 -4.24 13.39
CA ASN A 308 -5.49 -4.02 12.13
C ASN A 308 -4.63 -4.07 10.83
N LEU A 309 -3.61 -4.94 10.84
CA LEU A 309 -2.50 -4.93 9.87
C LEU A 309 -2.88 -5.28 8.42
N THR A 310 -4.03 -5.92 8.19
CA THR A 310 -4.43 -6.44 6.87
C THR A 310 -5.71 -5.77 6.39
N ARG A 311 -5.77 -5.36 5.13
CA ARG A 311 -6.92 -4.70 4.47
C ARG A 311 -8.23 -5.47 4.68
N GLN A 312 -8.21 -6.79 4.57
CA GLN A 312 -9.40 -7.63 4.81
C GLN A 312 -10.04 -7.41 6.20
N LYS A 313 -9.23 -7.28 7.25
CA LYS A 313 -9.72 -7.04 8.62
C LYS A 313 -10.24 -5.62 8.82
N ARG A 314 -9.61 -4.65 8.14
CA ARG A 314 -10.08 -3.27 8.16
C ARG A 314 -11.40 -3.15 7.43
N ALA A 315 -11.53 -3.68 6.22
CA ALA A 315 -12.77 -3.70 5.44
C ALA A 315 -13.96 -4.27 6.23
N GLU A 316 -13.78 -5.37 6.97
CA GLU A 316 -14.83 -5.97 7.82
C GLU A 316 -15.32 -5.00 8.92
N LEU A 317 -14.42 -4.24 9.54
CA LEU A 317 -14.76 -3.26 10.58
C LEU A 317 -15.32 -1.96 9.99
N LEU A 318 -14.72 -1.47 8.90
CA LEU A 318 -15.12 -0.24 8.22
C LEU A 318 -16.51 -0.38 7.60
N SER A 319 -16.85 -1.55 7.04
CA SER A 319 -18.23 -1.87 6.62
C SER A 319 -19.19 -1.78 7.80
N LEU A 320 -18.90 -2.48 8.92
CA LEU A 320 -19.74 -2.44 10.12
C LEU A 320 -19.97 -1.00 10.64
N PHE A 321 -18.96 -0.12 10.57
CA PHE A 321 -19.10 1.26 11.02
C PHE A 321 -19.95 2.09 10.05
N ARG A 322 -19.73 1.93 8.73
CA ARG A 322 -20.52 2.62 7.68
C ARG A 322 -21.97 2.16 7.61
N ASP A 323 -22.26 0.88 7.90
CA ASP A 323 -23.62 0.34 7.95
C ASP A 323 -24.49 1.04 9.01
N TYR A 324 -23.87 1.64 10.03
CA TYR A 324 -24.55 2.44 11.07
C TYR A 324 -24.54 3.96 10.78
N GLY A 325 -23.97 4.38 9.64
CA GLY A 325 -23.84 5.76 9.23
C GLY A 325 -22.67 6.51 9.86
N ALA A 326 -21.60 5.83 10.28
CA ALA A 326 -20.43 6.51 10.85
C ALA A 326 -19.42 6.98 9.80
N HIS A 327 -18.80 8.13 10.04
CA HIS A 327 -17.58 8.54 9.35
C HIS A 327 -16.43 7.65 9.80
N THR A 328 -15.59 7.20 8.88
CA THR A 328 -14.50 6.26 9.17
C THR A 328 -13.14 6.87 8.87
N CYS A 329 -12.30 6.98 9.90
CA CYS A 329 -10.91 7.42 9.79
C CYS A 329 -9.98 6.25 10.15
N ILE A 330 -8.95 5.98 9.34
CA ILE A 330 -7.88 5.04 9.71
C ILE A 330 -6.66 5.84 10.16
N VAL A 331 -6.18 5.59 11.37
CA VAL A 331 -4.92 6.15 11.88
C VAL A 331 -3.85 5.08 11.83
N TYR A 332 -2.91 5.23 10.89
CA TYR A 332 -1.74 4.36 10.77
C TYR A 332 -0.53 4.97 11.46
N ILE A 333 0.16 4.18 12.28
CA ILE A 333 1.38 4.62 12.95
C ILE A 333 2.56 3.70 12.61
N GLU A 334 3.61 4.28 12.05
CA GLU A 334 4.84 3.61 11.65
C GLU A 334 6.07 4.50 11.93
N PRO A 335 6.60 4.47 13.17
CA PRO A 335 7.95 4.96 13.42
C PRO A 335 8.97 3.97 12.82
N GLU A 336 10.25 4.33 12.85
CA GLU A 336 11.33 3.47 12.36
C GLU A 336 11.26 2.05 12.94
N LEU A 337 11.58 1.06 12.11
CA LEU A 337 11.42 -0.35 12.48
C LEU A 337 12.25 -0.72 13.73
N ASP A 338 13.44 -0.13 13.88
CA ASP A 338 14.28 -0.27 15.09
C ASP A 338 13.64 0.36 16.33
N THR A 339 12.89 1.46 16.19
CA THR A 339 12.08 2.06 17.25
C THR A 339 10.93 1.12 17.63
N ILE A 340 10.21 0.54 16.66
CA ILE A 340 9.16 -0.44 16.93
C ILE A 340 9.72 -1.65 17.68
N TYR A 341 10.88 -2.18 17.25
CA TYR A 341 11.56 -3.26 17.94
C TYR A 341 12.01 -2.88 19.36
N ALA A 342 12.53 -1.67 19.57
CA ALA A 342 12.94 -1.19 20.88
C ALA A 342 11.74 -1.02 21.82
N GLN A 343 10.65 -0.42 21.36
CA GLN A 343 9.41 -0.27 22.12
C GLN A 343 8.81 -1.64 22.46
N ASN A 344 8.71 -2.58 21.51
CA ASN A 344 8.18 -3.93 21.79
C ASN A 344 9.02 -4.70 22.82
N ARG A 345 10.35 -4.51 22.87
CA ARG A 345 11.21 -5.06 23.94
C ARG A 345 11.02 -4.40 25.31
N GLY A 346 10.46 -3.19 25.36
CA GLY A 346 10.20 -2.45 26.60
C GLY A 346 8.81 -2.72 27.21
N ARG A 347 7.92 -3.42 26.51
CA ARG A 347 6.56 -3.73 27.00
C ARG A 347 6.59 -4.84 28.05
N GLU A 348 5.63 -4.81 28.96
CA GLU A 348 5.34 -5.91 29.89
C GLU A 348 4.85 -7.16 29.11
N ALA A 349 3.85 -6.97 28.24
CA ALA A 349 3.40 -7.97 27.27
C ALA A 349 4.18 -7.86 25.94
N GLN A 350 5.40 -8.40 25.92
CA GLN A 350 6.24 -8.43 24.71
C GLN A 350 5.69 -9.38 23.65
N VAL A 351 5.64 -8.96 22.39
CA VAL A 351 5.32 -9.88 21.27
C VAL A 351 6.59 -10.64 20.86
N PRO A 352 6.61 -11.98 20.91
CA PRO A 352 7.81 -12.76 20.59
C PRO A 352 8.30 -12.54 19.15
N PRO A 353 9.62 -12.61 18.86
CA PRO A 353 10.17 -12.30 17.53
C PRO A 353 9.51 -13.07 16.37
N LYS A 354 9.20 -14.36 16.57
CA LYS A 354 8.49 -15.20 15.56
C LYS A 354 7.03 -14.76 15.35
N ALA A 355 6.37 -14.20 16.36
CA ALA A 355 5.04 -13.65 16.22
C ALA A 355 5.09 -12.27 15.52
N PHE A 356 6.05 -11.42 15.91
CA PHE A 356 6.27 -10.11 15.28
C PHE A 356 6.62 -10.25 13.79
N GLY A 357 7.53 -11.15 13.42
CA GLY A 357 7.90 -11.39 12.02
C GLY A 357 6.70 -11.81 11.14
N ARG A 358 5.79 -12.62 11.69
CA ARG A 358 4.52 -13.01 11.01
C ARG A 358 3.47 -11.89 10.94
N MET A 359 3.60 -10.86 11.78
CA MET A 359 2.78 -9.65 11.72
C MET A 359 3.35 -8.68 10.68
N LEU A 360 4.65 -8.42 10.71
CA LEU A 360 5.36 -7.61 9.72
C LEU A 360 5.20 -8.17 8.30
N SER A 361 5.31 -9.49 8.11
CA SER A 361 5.11 -10.14 6.79
C SER A 361 3.66 -10.10 6.27
N LYS A 362 2.72 -9.54 7.03
CA LYS A 362 1.30 -9.38 6.67
C LYS A 362 0.87 -7.91 6.74
N LEU A 363 1.81 -6.99 6.91
CA LEU A 363 1.54 -5.57 6.99
C LEU A 363 1.14 -5.03 5.61
N GLU A 364 -0.09 -4.57 5.54
CA GLU A 364 -0.67 -3.83 4.42
C GLU A 364 -1.04 -2.46 4.98
N PRO A 365 -0.20 -1.41 4.85
CA PRO A 365 -0.56 -0.06 5.30
C PRO A 365 -1.87 0.39 4.65
N PRO A 366 -2.70 1.18 5.35
CA PRO A 366 -4.00 1.56 4.83
C PRO A 366 -3.89 2.52 3.65
N ARG A 367 -4.85 2.42 2.74
CA ARG A 367 -4.97 3.27 1.55
C ARG A 367 -6.28 4.06 1.56
N ILE A 368 -6.32 5.14 0.79
CA ILE A 368 -7.45 6.09 0.73
C ILE A 368 -8.74 5.49 0.15
N ASP A 369 -8.65 4.33 -0.49
CA ASP A 369 -9.77 3.54 -0.99
C ASP A 369 -10.46 2.68 0.10
N GLU A 370 -9.93 2.64 1.33
CA GLU A 370 -10.51 1.84 2.42
C GLU A 370 -11.53 2.61 3.30
N ALA A 371 -11.30 3.91 3.51
CA ALA A 371 -12.04 4.72 4.47
C ALA A 371 -12.25 6.17 4.01
N HIS A 372 -13.20 6.86 4.65
CA HIS A 372 -13.47 8.26 4.35
C HIS A 372 -12.21 9.10 4.55
N SER A 373 -11.42 8.82 5.59
CA SER A 373 -10.12 9.47 5.73
C SER A 373 -9.02 8.51 6.20
N VAL A 374 -7.77 8.81 5.83
CA VAL A 374 -6.59 8.07 6.28
C VAL A 374 -5.51 9.05 6.71
N MET A 375 -4.97 8.80 7.91
CA MET A 375 -3.80 9.47 8.45
C MET A 375 -2.65 8.47 8.54
N TRP A 376 -1.47 8.84 8.05
CA TRP A 376 -0.22 8.10 8.25
C TRP A 376 0.73 8.94 9.12
N ASP A 377 0.81 8.59 10.40
CA ASP A 377 1.81 9.10 11.33
C ASP A 377 3.12 8.31 11.16
N VAL A 378 4.06 8.93 10.44
CA VAL A 378 5.31 8.32 9.98
C VAL A 378 6.48 9.28 10.22
N LYS A 379 7.72 8.77 10.19
CA LYS A 379 8.94 9.55 10.50
C LYS A 379 9.05 10.92 9.80
N SER A 380 8.57 11.06 8.56
CA SER A 380 8.59 12.31 7.80
C SER A 380 7.55 13.35 8.24
N GLY A 381 6.82 13.09 9.33
CA GLY A 381 5.67 13.84 9.78
C GLY A 381 4.35 13.16 9.37
N PRO A 382 3.23 13.52 10.03
CA PRO A 382 1.92 12.99 9.70
C PRO A 382 1.48 13.46 8.32
N PHE A 383 0.94 12.52 7.53
CA PHE A 383 0.24 12.81 6.29
C PHE A 383 -1.24 12.49 6.43
N PHE A 384 -2.09 13.33 5.84
CA PHE A 384 -3.54 13.13 5.86
C PHE A 384 -4.13 13.20 4.45
N ARG A 385 -5.15 12.37 4.20
CA ARG A 385 -6.05 12.48 3.05
C ARG A 385 -7.49 12.25 3.53
N GLY A 386 -8.33 13.24 3.26
CA GLY A 386 -9.74 13.32 3.61
C GLY A 386 -10.20 14.78 3.66
N THR A 387 -11.51 15.01 3.74
CA THR A 387 -12.16 16.30 3.99
C THR A 387 -12.34 16.54 5.49
N HIS A 388 -12.64 15.48 6.25
CA HIS A 388 -12.90 15.53 7.68
C HIS A 388 -11.68 15.09 8.49
N PHE A 389 -10.81 16.05 8.81
CA PHE A 389 -9.80 15.85 9.85
C PHE A 389 -10.30 16.45 11.16
N ILE A 390 -10.09 15.74 12.27
CA ILE A 390 -10.58 16.17 13.58
C ILE A 390 -9.58 17.22 14.11
N MET A 391 -9.93 18.54 13.94
CA MET A 391 -9.15 19.79 14.14
C MET A 391 -9.76 20.87 15.07
N CYS A 392 -9.01 21.26 16.12
CA CYS A 392 -9.29 22.26 17.17
C CYS A 392 -8.06 22.36 18.10
N GLU A 393 -7.40 23.52 18.17
CA GLU A 393 -5.97 23.73 18.51
C GLU A 393 -5.63 23.83 20.02
N THR A 394 -4.36 23.58 20.41
CA THR A 394 -3.69 24.37 21.49
C THR A 394 -2.15 24.32 21.43
N ALA A 395 -1.52 25.50 21.44
CA ALA A 395 -0.12 25.77 21.78
C ALA A 395 1.01 25.03 21.00
N GLY A 396 1.20 25.37 19.72
CA GLY A 396 2.51 25.25 19.04
C GLY A 396 2.90 23.86 18.52
N TYR A 397 2.09 22.85 18.80
CA TYR A 397 2.08 21.55 18.12
C TYR A 397 0.65 21.27 17.67
N PRO A 398 0.40 20.66 16.49
CA PRO A 398 -0.95 20.38 16.03
C PRO A 398 -1.54 19.17 16.80
N HIS A 399 -2.01 19.42 18.03
CA HIS A 399 -3.20 18.76 18.57
C HIS A 399 -4.45 19.47 18.08
N VAL A 400 -5.48 18.67 17.85
CA VAL A 400 -6.55 18.97 16.91
C VAL A 400 -7.75 18.06 17.21
N LEU A 401 -8.95 18.63 17.41
CA LEU A 401 -10.12 17.96 18.01
C LEU A 401 -11.53 18.49 17.59
N GLY A 402 -11.77 18.86 16.31
CA GLY A 402 -13.05 19.47 15.85
C GLY A 402 -13.34 19.46 14.33
N TRP A 403 -14.53 19.91 13.93
CA TRP A 403 -15.08 19.74 12.57
C TRP A 403 -14.78 20.93 11.65
N VAL A 404 -14.24 20.67 10.45
CA VAL A 404 -14.13 21.66 9.37
C VAL A 404 -15.04 21.23 8.21
N GLY A 405 -16.27 21.75 8.21
CA GLY A 405 -17.17 21.64 7.06
C GLY A 405 -16.69 22.48 5.86
N PRO A 406 -17.25 22.26 4.66
CA PRO A 406 -16.80 22.92 3.44
C PRO A 406 -17.13 24.42 3.47
N GLY A 407 -16.11 25.27 3.69
CA GLY A 407 -16.28 26.72 3.59
C GLY A 407 -15.33 27.60 4.41
N SER A 408 -14.01 27.49 4.22
CA SER A 408 -13.09 28.65 4.23
C SER A 408 -11.66 28.25 3.83
N GLU A 409 -10.93 29.23 3.31
CA GLU A 409 -9.61 29.06 2.70
C GLU A 409 -8.52 28.80 3.75
N ASN A 410 -7.56 27.91 3.45
CA ASN A 410 -6.16 28.31 3.22
C ASN A 410 -5.27 27.13 2.82
N ILE A 411 -4.54 27.31 1.71
CA ILE A 411 -3.44 26.43 1.29
C ILE A 411 -2.13 27.01 1.85
N PRO A 412 -1.35 26.28 2.65
CA PRO A 412 0.07 26.57 2.83
C PRO A 412 0.83 25.97 1.66
N HIS A 413 1.29 26.81 0.75
CA HIS A 413 2.35 26.42 -0.19
C HIS A 413 3.64 26.15 0.59
N LEU A 414 4.28 25.00 0.35
CA LEU A 414 5.68 24.84 -0.07
C LEU A 414 6.03 23.37 -0.33
#